data_AF-A0A660N5P2-F1
#
_entry.id   AF-A0A660N5P2-F1
#
_cell.length_a   1.000
_cell.length_b   1.000
_cell.length_c   1.000
_cell.angle_alpha   90.00
_cell.angle_beta   90.00
_cell.angle_gamma   90.00
#
_symmetry.space_group_name_H-M   'P 1'
#
loop_
_entity.id
_entity.type
_entity.pdbx_description
1 polymer ?
#
loop_
_entity_poly.entity_id
_entity_poly.type
_entity_poly.pdbx_seq_one_letter_code
_entity_poly.pdbx_strand_id
1 'polypeptide(L)'
;MSKPFLKWAGGKAKLAPFIQAHLPAHARSRLIEPFAGSAALSLALEYDAYLLNDSNADLINLYQVLKHQQQAFIDYARSFFTAQNNQDTQFYALRQQFNASQNAEERAALFIYLNR
;
A
#
# COMPACT_ATOMS: atom_id res chain seq x y z
N MET A 1 16.72 3.91 -3.36
CA MET A 1 15.41 3.81 -4.04
C MET A 1 14.47 3.09 -3.08
N SER A 2 13.41 3.74 -2.62
CA SER A 2 12.42 3.14 -1.72
C SER A 2 11.65 2.05 -2.49
N LYS A 3 11.43 0.89 -1.86
CA LYS A 3 10.65 -0.20 -2.45
C LYS A 3 9.22 -0.13 -1.90
N PRO A 4 8.18 -0.27 -2.74
CA PRO A 4 6.82 -0.39 -2.23
C PRO A 4 6.70 -1.59 -1.27
N PHE A 5 5.91 -1.41 -0.22
CA PHE A 5 5.72 -2.43 0.82
C PHE A 5 4.69 -3.51 0.45
N LEU A 6 3.87 -3.27 -0.57
CA LEU A 6 2.92 -4.24 -1.12
C LEU A 6 3.51 -5.01 -2.31
N LYS A 7 3.22 -6.31 -2.40
CA LYS A 7 3.36 -7.09 -3.64
C LYS A 7 2.18 -6.75 -4.55
N TRP A 8 2.43 -6.14 -5.70
CA TRP A 8 1.37 -5.69 -6.60
C TRP A 8 1.71 -6.01 -8.05
N ALA A 9 0.76 -6.60 -8.77
CA ALA A 9 0.90 -6.85 -10.20
C ALA A 9 1.06 -5.52 -10.94
N GLY A 10 1.99 -5.48 -11.91
CA GLY A 10 2.28 -4.25 -12.66
C GLY A 10 3.09 -3.18 -11.91
N GLY A 11 3.73 -3.54 -10.78
CA GLY A 11 4.57 -2.63 -10.01
C GLY A 11 5.69 -1.98 -10.84
N LYS A 12 5.70 -0.63 -10.89
CA LYS A 12 6.60 0.13 -11.78
C LYS A 12 7.93 0.54 -11.17
N ALA A 13 8.31 -0.01 -10.01
CA ALA A 13 9.54 0.39 -9.31
C ALA A 13 10.80 0.32 -10.19
N LYS A 14 10.95 -0.74 -11.01
CA LYS A 14 12.08 -0.89 -11.94
C LYS A 14 12.05 0.09 -13.12
N LEU A 15 10.86 0.58 -13.48
CA LEU A 15 10.66 1.52 -14.58
C LEU A 15 10.70 2.98 -14.11
N ALA A 16 10.81 3.25 -12.81
CA ALA A 16 10.79 4.60 -12.26
C ALA A 16 11.85 5.53 -12.88
N PRO A 17 13.12 5.12 -13.09
CA PRO A 17 14.11 5.98 -13.74
C PRO A 17 13.74 6.33 -15.19
N PHE A 18 13.23 5.34 -15.94
CA PHE A 18 12.78 5.54 -17.32
C PHE A 18 11.59 6.51 -17.37
N ILE A 19 10.61 6.32 -16.51
CA ILE A 19 9.42 7.18 -16.42
C ILE A 19 9.82 8.60 -16.02
N GLN A 20 10.70 8.74 -15.01
CA GLN A 20 11.21 10.04 -14.56
C GLN A 20 11.84 10.85 -15.69
N ALA A 21 12.62 10.20 -16.56
CA ALA A 21 13.28 10.86 -17.69
C ALA A 21 12.31 11.40 -18.75
N HIS A 22 11.08 10.90 -18.78
CA HIS A 22 10.03 11.30 -19.73
C HIS A 22 8.96 12.21 -19.08
N LEU A 23 9.05 12.48 -17.78
CA LEU A 23 8.18 13.44 -17.10
C LEU A 23 8.73 14.87 -17.23
N PRO A 24 7.87 15.89 -17.29
CA PRO A 24 8.32 17.29 -17.35
C PRO A 24 9.28 17.65 -16.21
N ALA A 25 10.48 18.13 -16.56
CA ALA A 25 11.50 18.49 -15.56
C ALA A 25 11.14 19.75 -14.76
N HIS A 26 10.41 20.68 -15.38
CA HIS A 26 10.16 22.03 -14.83
C HIS A 26 8.92 22.12 -13.94
N ALA A 27 8.11 21.05 -13.85
CA ALA A 27 6.86 21.04 -13.12
C ALA A 27 6.82 19.85 -12.13
N ARG A 28 7.28 20.09 -10.91
CA ARG A 28 7.29 19.11 -9.80
C ARG A 28 6.32 19.43 -8.67
N SER A 29 5.30 20.25 -8.95
CA SER A 29 4.32 20.71 -7.96
C SER A 29 3.37 19.61 -7.48
N ARG A 30 2.86 18.76 -8.38
CA ARG A 30 1.98 17.64 -8.00
C ARG A 30 2.09 16.46 -8.96
N LEU A 31 2.30 15.27 -8.42
CA LEU A 31 2.12 14.01 -9.14
C LEU A 31 0.70 13.49 -8.91
N ILE A 32 -0.01 13.18 -10.00
CA ILE A 32 -1.36 12.59 -9.96
C ILE A 32 -1.25 11.17 -10.51
N GLU A 33 -1.58 10.17 -9.69
CA GLU A 33 -1.61 8.77 -10.10
C GLU A 33 -3.06 8.23 -10.03
N PRO A 34 -3.80 8.18 -11.14
CA PRO A 34 -5.17 7.65 -11.17
C PRO A 34 -5.27 6.15 -10.88
N PHE A 35 -4.16 5.43 -11.07
CA PHE A 35 -4.00 3.99 -10.90
C PHE A 35 -2.75 3.70 -10.08
N ALA A 36 -2.76 4.14 -8.82
CA ALA A 36 -1.57 4.14 -7.97
C ALA A 36 -1.03 2.72 -7.71
N GLY A 37 -1.91 1.72 -7.54
CA GLY A 37 -1.51 0.39 -7.09
C GLY A 37 -0.60 0.48 -5.85
N SER A 38 0.57 -0.15 -5.91
CA SER A 38 1.59 -0.07 -4.84
C SER A 38 2.24 1.32 -4.61
N ALA A 39 1.81 2.37 -5.31
CA ALA A 39 2.39 3.72 -5.28
C ALA A 39 3.90 3.75 -5.62
N ALA A 40 4.36 2.80 -6.43
CA ALA A 40 5.78 2.61 -6.71
C ALA A 40 6.45 3.83 -7.34
N LEU A 41 5.72 4.62 -8.15
CA LEU A 41 6.23 5.86 -8.72
C LEU A 41 6.25 6.98 -7.70
N SER A 42 5.13 7.22 -7.00
CA SER A 42 5.06 8.24 -5.95
C SER A 42 6.06 8.03 -4.82
N LEU A 43 6.44 6.79 -4.51
CA LEU A 43 7.50 6.53 -3.54
C LEU A 43 8.90 6.78 -4.10
N ALA A 44 9.10 6.66 -5.41
CA ALA A 44 10.41 6.73 -6.05
C ALA A 44 10.75 8.13 -6.60
N LEU A 45 9.75 8.97 -6.86
CA LEU A 45 9.90 10.30 -7.45
C LEU A 45 9.63 11.38 -6.41
N GLU A 46 10.35 12.48 -6.49
CA GLU A 46 10.13 13.65 -5.62
C GLU A 46 9.25 14.70 -6.32
N TYR A 47 8.16 15.06 -5.64
CA TYR A 47 7.17 16.10 -5.97
C TYR A 47 6.71 16.78 -4.67
N ASP A 48 6.25 18.04 -4.76
CA ASP A 48 5.77 18.80 -3.59
C ASP A 48 4.45 18.24 -3.04
N ALA A 49 3.64 17.62 -3.89
CA ALA A 49 2.37 17.00 -3.53
C ALA A 49 2.07 15.75 -4.36
N TYR A 50 1.25 14.87 -3.81
CA TYR A 50 0.79 13.64 -4.47
C TYR A 50 -0.73 13.52 -4.35
N LEU A 51 -1.39 13.12 -5.43
CA LEU A 51 -2.78 12.72 -5.44
C LEU A 51 -2.86 11.29 -5.96
N LEU A 52 -3.09 10.34 -5.06
CA LEU A 52 -3.19 8.93 -5.36
C LEU A 52 -4.65 8.51 -5.44
N ASN A 53 -5.00 7.82 -6.51
CA ASN A 53 -6.30 7.20 -6.68
C ASN A 53 -6.12 5.76 -7.18
N ASP A 54 -7.07 4.92 -6.83
CA ASP A 54 -7.21 3.57 -7.34
C ASP A 54 -8.66 3.13 -7.16
N SER A 55 -9.16 2.24 -8.00
CA SER A 55 -10.51 1.68 -7.84
C SER A 55 -10.61 0.72 -6.65
N ASN A 56 -9.49 0.19 -6.17
CA ASN A 56 -9.48 -0.71 -5.03
C ASN A 56 -9.63 0.09 -3.72
N ALA A 57 -10.83 0.05 -3.13
CA ALA A 57 -11.14 0.75 -1.90
C ALA A 57 -10.29 0.30 -0.70
N ASP A 58 -9.94 -0.98 -0.58
CA ASP A 58 -9.10 -1.50 0.51
C ASP A 58 -7.67 -1.01 0.43
N LEU A 59 -7.14 -0.87 -0.79
CA LEU A 59 -5.83 -0.27 -1.05
C LEU A 59 -5.80 1.21 -0.63
N ILE A 60 -6.82 1.98 -1.02
CA ILE A 60 -6.92 3.39 -0.64
C ILE A 60 -7.11 3.54 0.87
N ASN A 61 -7.95 2.71 1.48
CA ASN A 61 -8.13 2.65 2.92
C ASN A 61 -6.80 2.38 3.65
N LEU A 62 -6.02 1.40 3.19
CA LEU A 62 -4.70 1.10 3.74
C LEU A 62 -3.76 2.31 3.70
N TYR A 63 -3.67 3.02 2.57
CA TYR A 63 -2.83 4.22 2.48
C TYR A 63 -3.32 5.35 3.40
N GLN A 64 -4.63 5.52 3.54
CA GLN A 64 -5.21 6.52 4.45
C GLN A 64 -4.90 6.20 5.91
N VAL A 65 -5.16 4.97 6.35
CA VAL A 65 -4.88 4.52 7.72
C VAL A 65 -3.39 4.69 8.05
N LEU A 66 -2.50 4.24 7.16
CA LEU A 66 -1.06 4.37 7.35
C LEU A 66 -0.62 5.84 7.46
N LYS A 67 -1.18 6.73 6.64
CA LYS A 67 -0.89 8.18 6.68
C LYS A 67 -1.30 8.80 8.02
N HIS A 68 -2.44 8.41 8.57
CA HIS A 68 -2.99 9.00 9.79
C HIS A 68 -2.38 8.42 11.06
N GLN A 69 -2.14 7.11 11.11
CA GLN A 69 -1.78 6.40 12.35
C GLN A 69 -0.30 6.00 12.44
N GLN A 70 0.40 5.97 11.30
CA GLN A 70 1.85 5.84 11.25
C GLN A 70 2.35 4.63 12.06
N GLN A 71 3.19 4.86 13.08
CA GLN A 71 3.83 3.82 13.87
C GLN A 71 2.84 2.92 14.62
N ALA A 72 1.74 3.50 15.15
CA ALA A 72 0.74 2.71 15.86
C ALA A 72 0.10 1.65 14.95
N PHE A 73 -0.21 2.02 13.71
CA PHE A 73 -0.73 1.08 12.72
C PHE A 73 0.32 0.05 12.29
N ILE A 74 1.60 0.44 12.17
CA ILE A 74 2.69 -0.49 11.86
C ILE A 74 2.79 -1.57 12.95
N ASP A 75 2.72 -1.19 14.22
CA ASP A 75 2.80 -2.14 15.33
C ASP A 75 1.55 -3.03 15.40
N TYR A 76 0.37 -2.48 15.12
CA TYR A 76 -0.86 -3.26 15.00
C TYR A 76 -0.81 -4.27 13.85
N ALA A 77 -0.43 -3.85 12.64
CA ALA A 77 -0.29 -4.74 11.48
C ALA A 77 0.75 -5.83 11.75
N ARG A 78 1.86 -5.50 12.42
CA ARG A 78 2.91 -6.46 12.80
C ARG A 78 2.37 -7.58 13.70
N SER A 79 1.36 -7.33 14.53
CA SER A 79 0.77 -8.35 15.41
C SER A 79 0.19 -9.55 14.65
N PHE A 80 -0.14 -9.40 13.37
CA PHE A 80 -0.61 -10.50 12.52
C PHE A 80 0.52 -11.36 11.94
N PHE A 81 1.77 -10.88 11.94
CA PHE A 81 2.93 -11.57 11.37
C PHE A 81 3.65 -12.45 12.40
N THR A 82 2.96 -13.48 12.88
CA THR A 82 3.47 -14.45 13.86
C THR A 82 3.58 -15.84 13.25
N ALA A 83 4.40 -16.72 13.85
CA ALA A 83 4.51 -18.11 13.43
C ALA A 83 3.17 -18.86 13.54
N GLN A 84 2.35 -18.50 14.52
CA GLN A 84 1.02 -19.06 14.74
C GLN A 84 0.09 -18.73 13.58
N ASN A 85 0.15 -17.50 13.04
CA ASN A 85 -0.66 -17.10 11.91
C ASN A 85 -0.10 -17.59 10.56
N ASN A 86 1.08 -18.21 10.52
CA ASN A 86 1.64 -18.77 9.28
C ASN A 86 1.20 -20.24 9.09
N GLN A 87 -0.10 -20.49 9.22
CA GLN A 87 -0.74 -21.79 9.09
C GLN A 87 -1.99 -21.64 8.22
N ASP A 88 -2.29 -22.63 7.39
CA ASP A 88 -3.40 -22.56 6.42
C ASP A 88 -4.76 -22.28 7.08
N THR A 89 -5.01 -22.94 8.21
CA THR A 89 -6.22 -22.74 9.01
C THR A 89 -6.36 -21.29 9.51
N GLN A 90 -5.26 -20.70 9.98
CA GLN A 90 -5.24 -19.32 10.46
C GLN A 90 -5.33 -18.32 9.32
N PHE A 91 -4.70 -18.60 8.17
CA PHE A 91 -4.83 -17.77 6.98
C PHE A 91 -6.28 -17.65 6.54
N TYR A 92 -7.01 -18.78 6.44
CA TYR A 92 -8.42 -18.75 6.05
C TYR A 92 -9.33 -18.11 7.10
N ALA A 93 -9.05 -18.30 8.39
CA ALA A 93 -9.78 -17.63 9.47
C ALA A 93 -9.62 -16.10 9.41
N LEU A 94 -8.38 -15.61 9.25
CA LEU A 94 -8.07 -14.18 9.11
C LEU A 94 -8.66 -13.60 7.81
N ARG A 95 -8.71 -14.39 6.72
CA ARG A 95 -9.40 -13.98 5.49
C ARG A 95 -10.91 -13.83 5.70
N GLN A 96 -11.53 -14.72 6.46
CA GLN A 96 -12.95 -14.60 6.82
C GLN A 96 -13.18 -13.36 7.69
N GLN A 97 -12.31 -13.11 8.67
CA GLN A 97 -12.35 -11.90 9.50
C GLN A 97 -12.24 -10.63 8.65
N PHE A 98 -11.31 -10.58 7.69
CA PHE A 98 -11.19 -9.47 6.74
C PHE A 98 -12.49 -9.24 5.96
N ASN A 99 -13.10 -10.29 5.43
CA ASN A 99 -14.33 -10.18 4.65
C ASN A 99 -15.54 -9.75 5.50
N ALA A 100 -15.58 -10.11 6.77
CA ALA A 100 -16.67 -9.75 7.69
C ALA A 100 -16.49 -8.39 8.37
N SER A 101 -15.25 -7.89 8.45
CA SER A 101 -14.94 -6.67 9.17
C SER A 101 -15.41 -5.41 8.43
N GLN A 102 -15.97 -4.48 9.20
CA GLN A 102 -16.25 -3.11 8.81
C GLN A 102 -15.24 -2.11 9.41
N ASN A 103 -14.29 -2.57 10.22
CA ASN A 103 -13.29 -1.72 10.84
C ASN A 103 -12.17 -1.41 9.84
N ALA A 104 -11.99 -0.13 9.53
CA ALA A 104 -11.01 0.35 8.54
C ALA A 104 -9.57 -0.08 8.86
N GLU A 105 -9.16 -0.01 10.13
CA GLU A 105 -7.80 -0.34 10.57
C GLU A 105 -7.53 -1.83 10.50
N GLU A 106 -8.47 -2.64 10.99
CA GLU A 106 -8.38 -4.10 10.93
C GLU A 106 -8.34 -4.60 9.49
N ARG A 107 -9.22 -4.07 8.63
CA ARG A 107 -9.20 -4.38 7.21
C ARG A 107 -7.86 -4.02 6.57
N ALA A 108 -7.30 -2.85 6.86
CA ALA A 108 -6.01 -2.43 6.33
C ALA A 108 -4.87 -3.35 6.80
N ALA A 109 -4.84 -3.74 8.07
CA ALA A 109 -3.83 -4.63 8.63
C ALA A 109 -3.91 -6.04 8.02
N LEU A 110 -5.11 -6.62 7.97
CA LEU A 110 -5.36 -7.92 7.36
C LEU A 110 -5.08 -7.91 5.86
N PHE A 111 -5.36 -6.81 5.16
CA PHE A 111 -5.01 -6.67 3.74
C PHE A 111 -3.50 -6.81 3.50
N ILE A 112 -2.65 -6.24 4.37
CA ILE A 112 -1.20 -6.43 4.29
C ILE A 112 -0.82 -7.88 4.57
N TYR A 113 -1.39 -8.49 5.61
CA TYR A 113 -1.13 -9.90 5.97
C TYR A 113 -1.48 -10.84 4.81
N LEU A 114 -2.67 -10.71 4.23
CA LEU A 114 -3.14 -11.54 3.12
C LEU A 114 -2.36 -11.32 1.82
N ASN A 115 -1.70 -10.17 1.68
CA ASN A 115 -0.83 -9.87 0.53
C ASN A 115 0.54 -10.57 0.61
N ARG A 116 0.95 -11.02 1.79
CA ARG A 116 2.35 -11.39 2.06
C ARG A 116 2.58 -12.88 2.05
#